data_AF-A0A0S7YXZ4-F1
#
_entry.id   AF-A0A0S7YXZ4-F1
#
_cell.length_a   1.000
_cell.length_b   1.000
_cell.length_c   1.000
_cell.angle_alpha   90.00
_cell.angle_beta   90.00
_cell.angle_gamma   90.00
#
_symmetry.space_group_name_H-M   'P 1'
#
loop_
_entity.id
_entity.type
_entity.pdbx_description
1 polymer ?
#
loop_
_entity_poly.entity_id
_entity_poly.type
_entity_poly.pdbx_seq_one_letter_code
_entity_poly.pdbx_strand_id
1 'polypeptide(L)'
;MLGALAAFGLLAVTQAPGAVERSPLPDEKPFAEVHVVLQLSDGDVQHQAQVLNVAGNLIAHYGSPDLIDIEIVAFGPGIALLYEGNDNAARISSLAESGVRFIGCMNTVETI
;
A
#
# COMPACT_ATOMS: atom_id res chain seq x y z
N MET A 1 -8.81 62.50 30.93
CA MET A 1 -7.60 62.42 30.09
C MET A 1 -7.01 61.03 30.28
N LEU A 2 -6.77 60.31 29.17
CA LEU A 2 -6.10 59.00 29.04
C LEU A 2 -6.81 57.81 29.75
N GLY A 3 -7.27 56.75 29.10
CA GLY A 3 -6.91 56.15 27.81
C GLY A 3 -6.23 54.80 28.06
N ALA A 4 -6.95 53.69 27.88
CA ALA A 4 -6.37 52.37 27.68
C ALA A 4 -7.46 51.43 27.09
N LEU A 5 -7.64 51.46 25.76
CA LEU A 5 -8.25 50.34 25.07
C LEU A 5 -7.22 49.20 25.07
N ALA A 6 -7.46 48.17 25.87
CA ALA A 6 -6.73 46.91 25.76
C ALA A 6 -7.24 46.19 24.50
N ALA A 7 -6.46 46.26 23.42
CA ALA A 7 -6.68 45.47 22.23
C ALA A 7 -6.42 43.99 22.58
N PHE A 8 -7.49 43.22 22.82
CA PHE A 8 -7.43 41.77 22.80
C PHE A 8 -7.14 41.33 21.36
N GLY A 9 -5.85 41.16 21.05
CA GLY A 9 -5.40 40.62 19.79
C GLY A 9 -5.98 39.22 19.58
N LEU A 10 -6.81 39.07 18.56
CA LEU A 10 -7.31 37.80 18.08
C LEU A 10 -6.11 36.99 17.56
N LEU A 11 -5.59 36.08 18.38
CA LEU A 11 -4.61 35.09 17.93
C LEU A 11 -5.33 34.12 16.99
N ALA A 12 -5.25 34.37 15.69
CA ALA A 12 -5.66 33.40 14.69
C ALA A 12 -4.73 32.18 14.79
N VAL A 13 -5.22 31.10 15.40
CA VAL A 13 -4.55 29.80 15.36
C VAL A 13 -4.64 29.31 13.93
N THR A 14 -3.60 29.59 13.13
CA THR A 14 -3.45 28.96 11.82
C THR A 14 -3.09 27.50 12.06
N GLN A 15 -4.10 26.63 12.10
CA GLN A 15 -3.90 25.18 12.06
C GLN A 15 -3.27 24.85 10.70
N ALA A 16 -1.95 24.66 10.68
CA ALA A 16 -1.30 24.06 9.53
C ALA A 16 -1.93 22.67 9.30
N PRO A 17 -2.25 22.29 8.05
CA PRO A 17 -2.70 20.94 7.77
C PRO A 17 -1.64 19.97 8.30
N GLY A 18 -2.05 19.06 9.18
CA GLY A 18 -1.14 18.10 9.79
C GLY A 18 -0.38 17.35 8.71
N ALA A 19 0.92 17.62 8.60
CA ALA A 19 1.81 16.77 7.84
C ALA A 19 1.79 15.41 8.55
N VAL A 20 1.17 14.42 7.91
CA VAL A 20 1.31 13.03 8.32
C VAL A 20 2.78 12.70 8.11
N GLU A 21 3.54 12.65 9.21
CA GLU A 21 4.92 12.18 9.20
C GLU A 21 4.90 10.74 8.69
N ARG A 22 5.27 10.55 7.42
CA ARG A 22 5.48 9.21 6.88
C ARG A 22 6.79 8.72 7.46
N SER A 23 6.70 7.83 8.44
CA SER A 23 7.85 7.01 8.80
C SER A 23 8.34 6.29 7.55
N PRO A 24 9.64 6.31 7.24
CA PRO A 24 10.16 5.52 6.13
C PRO A 24 9.77 4.07 6.33
N LEU A 25 9.15 3.47 5.31
CA LEU A 25 8.85 2.04 5.35
C LEU A 25 10.19 1.28 5.25
N PRO A 26 10.37 0.18 6.00
CA PRO A 26 11.46 -0.74 5.69
C PRO A 26 11.31 -1.18 4.23
N ASP A 27 12.41 -1.14 3.49
CA ASP A 27 12.47 -1.43 2.04
C ASP A 27 11.78 -0.41 1.12
N GLU A 28 11.88 0.88 1.44
CA GLU A 28 11.56 1.95 0.49
C GLU A 28 12.33 1.76 -0.82
N LYS A 29 11.61 1.68 -1.95
CA LYS A 29 12.16 1.72 -3.30
C LYS A 29 12.48 3.19 -3.66
N PRO A 30 13.73 3.66 -3.55
CA PRO A 30 14.04 5.09 -3.64
C PRO A 30 13.90 5.66 -5.07
N PHE A 31 13.82 4.78 -6.06
CA PHE A 31 13.66 5.13 -7.47
C PHE A 31 12.22 4.93 -7.97
N ALA A 32 11.30 4.46 -7.12
CA ALA A 32 9.91 4.31 -7.50
C ALA A 32 9.28 5.69 -7.66
N GLU A 33 8.72 5.96 -8.84
CA GLU A 33 7.98 7.18 -9.13
C GLU A 33 6.49 7.03 -8.76
N VAL A 34 6.01 5.79 -8.70
CA VAL A 34 4.63 5.43 -8.42
C VAL A 34 4.57 4.35 -7.35
N HIS A 35 3.65 4.51 -6.40
CA HIS A 35 3.36 3.53 -5.36
C HIS A 35 1.91 3.05 -5.49
N VAL A 36 1.71 1.74 -5.59
CA VAL A 36 0.41 1.13 -5.81
C VAL A 36 0.17 0.04 -4.78
N VAL A 37 -0.98 0.12 -4.11
CA VAL A 37 -1.50 -0.98 -3.30
C VAL A 37 -2.64 -1.64 -4.05
N LEU A 38 -2.50 -2.93 -4.33
CA LEU A 38 -3.54 -3.77 -4.89
C LEU A 38 -4.15 -4.60 -3.77
N GLN A 39 -5.47 -4.66 -3.74
CA GLN A 39 -6.20 -5.28 -2.64
C GLN A 39 -6.96 -6.50 -3.13
N LEU A 40 -6.87 -7.61 -2.38
CA LEU A 40 -7.63 -8.84 -2.64
C LEU A 40 -8.39 -9.27 -1.36
N SER A 41 -9.73 -9.28 -1.43
CA SER A 41 -10.61 -9.55 -0.28
C SER A 41 -11.42 -10.82 -0.41
N ASP A 42 -11.58 -11.33 -1.63
CA ASP A 42 -12.39 -12.50 -1.91
C ASP A 42 -11.52 -13.67 -2.40
N GLY A 43 -12.06 -14.87 -2.28
CA GLY A 43 -11.35 -16.11 -2.58
C GLY A 43 -11.52 -16.59 -4.02
N ASP A 44 -12.09 -15.77 -4.92
CA ASP A 44 -12.33 -16.19 -6.29
C ASP A 44 -11.01 -16.38 -7.04
N VAL A 45 -10.88 -17.53 -7.71
CA VAL A 45 -9.64 -17.91 -8.41
C VAL A 45 -9.33 -17.01 -9.61
N GLN A 46 -10.35 -16.42 -10.24
CA GLN A 46 -10.17 -15.47 -11.33
C GLN A 46 -9.68 -14.12 -10.80
N HIS A 47 -10.21 -13.66 -9.66
CA HIS A 47 -9.72 -12.43 -9.03
C HIS A 47 -8.28 -12.58 -8.53
N GLN A 48 -7.91 -13.75 -7.98
CA GLN A 48 -6.51 -14.08 -7.69
C GLN A 48 -5.62 -13.97 -8.94
N ALA A 49 -6.04 -14.56 -10.06
CA ALA A 49 -5.26 -14.46 -11.29
C ALA A 49 -5.20 -13.03 -11.83
N GLN A 50 -6.27 -12.25 -11.66
CA GLN A 50 -6.39 -10.88 -12.13
C GLN A 50 -5.49 -9.93 -11.34
N VAL A 51 -5.45 -10.02 -10.01
CA VAL A 51 -4.58 -9.13 -9.20
C VAL A 51 -3.10 -9.32 -9.57
N LEU A 52 -2.68 -10.57 -9.81
CA LEU A 52 -1.31 -10.88 -10.27
C LEU A 52 -1.05 -10.38 -11.70
N ASN A 53 -2.04 -10.48 -12.59
CA ASN A 53 -1.93 -9.92 -13.95
C ASN A 53 -1.81 -8.40 -13.92
N VAL A 54 -2.59 -7.72 -13.09
CA VAL A 54 -2.52 -6.26 -12.93
C VAL A 54 -1.14 -5.86 -12.41
N ALA A 55 -0.58 -6.55 -11.43
CA ALA A 55 0.77 -6.28 -10.95
C ALA A 55 1.83 -6.40 -12.07
N GLY A 56 1.79 -7.49 -12.84
CA GLY A 56 2.70 -7.68 -13.98
C GLY A 56 2.51 -6.62 -15.07
N ASN A 57 1.27 -6.26 -15.39
CA ASN A 57 0.95 -5.22 -16.37
C ASN A 57 1.45 -3.85 -15.94
N LEU A 58 1.37 -3.52 -14.65
CA LEU A 58 1.89 -2.28 -14.11
C LEU A 58 3.42 -2.22 -14.24
N ILE A 59 4.14 -3.27 -13.85
CA ILE A 59 5.60 -3.34 -14.04
C ILE A 59 5.98 -3.15 -15.51
N ALA A 60 5.27 -3.82 -16.43
CA ALA A 60 5.50 -3.69 -17.86
C ALA A 60 5.20 -2.28 -18.38
N HIS A 61 4.15 -1.63 -17.87
CA HIS A 61 3.76 -0.27 -18.25
C HIS A 61 4.81 0.77 -17.86
N TYR A 62 5.36 0.67 -16.63
CA TYR A 62 6.42 1.56 -16.16
C TYR A 62 7.81 1.17 -16.68
N GLY A 63 7.97 0.01 -17.31
CA GLY A 63 9.18 -0.40 -18.03
C GLY A 63 10.30 -0.95 -17.15
N SER A 64 10.25 -0.78 -15.83
CA SER A 64 11.17 -1.39 -14.87
C SER A 64 10.49 -1.61 -13.53
N PRO A 65 10.78 -2.73 -12.83
CA PRO A 65 10.34 -2.94 -11.44
C PRO A 65 10.89 -1.88 -10.45
N ASP A 66 11.93 -1.14 -10.82
CA ASP A 66 12.50 -0.09 -9.95
C ASP A 66 11.71 1.22 -9.99
N LEU A 67 10.93 1.47 -11.05
CA LEU A 67 10.17 2.69 -11.25
C LEU A 67 8.77 2.65 -10.62
N ILE A 68 8.35 1.47 -10.15
CA ILE A 68 7.08 1.28 -9.47
C ILE A 68 7.25 0.42 -8.22
N ASP A 69 6.62 0.85 -7.14
CA ASP A 69 6.47 0.10 -5.91
C ASP A 69 5.06 -0.50 -5.83
N ILE A 70 4.96 -1.82 -5.75
CA ILE A 70 3.68 -2.54 -5.74
C ILE A 70 3.59 -3.39 -4.47
N GLU A 71 2.47 -3.25 -3.79
CA GLU A 71 2.10 -4.08 -2.66
C GLU A 71 0.74 -4.74 -2.90
N ILE A 72 0.67 -6.06 -2.75
CA ILE A 72 -0.57 -6.82 -2.82
C ILE A 72 -0.98 -7.17 -1.39
N VAL A 73 -2.08 -6.57 -0.92
CA VAL A 73 -2.64 -6.83 0.42
C VAL A 73 -3.82 -7.79 0.31
N ALA A 74 -3.64 -8.98 0.87
CA ALA A 74 -4.64 -10.04 0.91
C ALA A 74 -5.28 -10.15 2.31
N PHE A 75 -6.62 -10.14 2.37
CA PHE A 75 -7.37 -10.30 3.61
C PHE A 75 -8.71 -11.01 3.38
N GLY A 76 -9.38 -11.40 4.47
CA GLY A 76 -10.60 -12.21 4.39
C GLY A 76 -10.37 -13.49 3.57
N PRO A 77 -11.36 -13.95 2.78
CA PRO A 77 -11.17 -15.08 1.87
C PRO A 77 -10.01 -14.94 0.87
N GLY A 78 -9.57 -13.71 0.58
CA GLY A 78 -8.44 -13.44 -0.31
C GLY A 78 -7.09 -13.93 0.22
N ILE A 79 -6.97 -14.20 1.53
CA ILE A 79 -5.73 -14.72 2.13
C ILE A 79 -5.32 -16.07 1.52
N ALA A 80 -6.27 -16.81 0.94
CA ALA A 80 -6.01 -18.09 0.27
C ALA A 80 -5.02 -17.99 -0.90
N LEU A 81 -4.80 -16.79 -1.45
CA LEU A 81 -3.73 -16.54 -2.43
C LEU A 81 -2.34 -16.85 -1.85
N LEU A 82 -2.14 -16.60 -0.55
CA LEU A 82 -0.85 -16.70 0.13
C LEU A 82 -0.63 -18.04 0.84
N TYR A 83 -1.57 -18.98 0.72
CA TYR A 83 -1.44 -20.32 1.30
C TYR A 83 -0.44 -21.19 0.52
N GLU A 84 0.25 -22.07 1.25
CA GLU A 84 1.09 -23.09 0.62
C GLU A 84 0.25 -23.97 -0.31
N GLY A 85 0.82 -24.32 -1.47
CA GLY A 85 0.15 -25.15 -2.47
C GLY A 85 -0.86 -24.41 -3.36
N ASN A 86 -0.99 -23.08 -3.28
CA ASN A 86 -1.78 -22.31 -4.24
C ASN A 86 -1.23 -22.49 -5.66
N ASP A 87 -2.12 -22.65 -6.65
CA ASP A 87 -1.76 -22.82 -8.07
C ASP A 87 -0.94 -21.65 -8.64
N ASN A 88 -1.02 -20.47 -8.01
CA ASN A 88 -0.26 -19.29 -8.39
C ASN A 88 1.13 -19.17 -7.73
N ALA A 89 1.59 -20.14 -6.95
CA ALA A 89 2.84 -20.05 -6.19
C ALA A 89 4.05 -19.61 -7.06
N ALA A 90 4.17 -20.16 -8.28
CA ALA A 90 5.24 -19.76 -9.21
C ALA A 90 5.14 -18.30 -9.67
N ARG A 91 3.91 -17.80 -9.88
CA ARG A 91 3.65 -16.40 -10.28
C ARG A 91 3.94 -15.44 -9.12
N ILE A 92 3.57 -15.84 -7.89
CA ILE A 92 3.87 -15.08 -6.68
C ILE A 92 5.39 -14.96 -6.51
N SER A 93 6.14 -16.07 -6.63
CA SER A 93 7.61 -16.06 -6.55
C SER A 93 8.22 -15.11 -7.58
N SER A 94 7.81 -15.22 -8.85
CA SER A 94 8.34 -14.37 -9.93
C SER A 94 8.05 -12.88 -9.72
N LEU A 95 6.86 -12.54 -9.22
CA LEU A 95 6.52 -11.15 -8.89
C LEU A 95 7.28 -10.66 -7.66
N ALA A 96 7.48 -11.51 -6.65
CA ALA A 96 8.27 -11.18 -5.47
C ALA A 96 9.75 -10.94 -5.81
N GLU A 97 10.33 -11.75 -6.71
CA GLU A 97 11.67 -11.53 -7.28
C GLU A 97 11.77 -10.20 -8.05
N SER A 98 10.65 -9.75 -8.64
CA SER A 98 10.53 -8.43 -9.28
C SER A 98 10.26 -7.29 -8.25
N GLY A 99 10.30 -7.59 -6.96
CA GLY A 99 10.13 -6.62 -5.88
C GLY A 99 8.67 -6.22 -5.62
N VAL A 100 7.69 -7.05 -5.98
CA VAL A 100 6.30 -6.92 -5.51
C VAL A 100 6.20 -7.47 -4.09
N ARG A 101 5.68 -6.69 -3.15
CA ARG A 101 5.43 -7.15 -1.78
C ARG A 101 4.07 -7.83 -1.68
N PHE A 102 4.01 -8.93 -0.93
CA PHE A 102 2.76 -9.62 -0.60
C PHE A 102 2.54 -9.53 0.90
N ILE A 103 1.44 -8.89 1.30
CA ILE A 103 1.10 -8.65 2.70
C ILE A 103 -0.20 -9.38 3.03
N GLY A 104 -0.12 -10.29 4.01
CA GLY A 104 -1.29 -10.97 4.57
C GLY A 104 -1.81 -10.25 5.81
N CYS A 105 -3.13 -10.10 5.92
CA CYS A 105 -3.74 -9.61 7.14
C CYS A 105 -3.61 -10.66 8.27
N MET A 106 -2.79 -10.39 9.29
CA MET A 106 -2.58 -11.33 10.40
C MET A 106 -3.84 -11.61 11.21
N ASN A 107 -4.71 -10.61 11.40
CA ASN A 107 -6.02 -10.84 12.03
C ASN A 107 -6.83 -11.88 11.23
N THR A 108 -6.73 -11.86 9.90
CA THR A 108 -7.41 -12.84 9.05
C THR A 108 -6.83 -14.23 9.30
N VAL A 109 -5.50 -14.37 9.28
CA VAL A 109 -4.82 -15.66 9.55
C VAL A 109 -5.18 -16.22 10.92
N GLU A 110 -5.38 -15.38 11.93
CA GLU A 110 -5.74 -15.80 13.28
C GLU A 110 -7.22 -16.25 13.42
N THR A 111 -8.10 -15.84 12.50
CA THR A 111 -9.56 -16.03 12.65
C THR A 111 -10.16 -17.05 11.68
N ILE A 112 -9.45 -17.45 10.62
CA ILE A 112 -9.94 -18.43 9.62
C ILE A 112 -9.24 -19.77 9.79
#